data_AF-A0ABD4RV16-F1
#
_entry.id   AF-A0ABD4RV16-F1
#
_cell.length_a   1.000
_cell.length_b   1.000
_cell.length_c   1.000
_cell.angle_alpha   90.00
_cell.angle_beta   90.00
_cell.angle_gamma   90.00
#
_symmetry.space_group_name_H-M   'P 1'
#
loop_
_entity.id
_entity.type
_entity.pdbx_description
1 polymer ?
#
loop_
_entity_poly.entity_id
_entity_poly.type
_entity_poly.pdbx_seq_one_letter_code
_entity_poly.pdbx_strand_id
1 'polypeptide(L)' 'MEAKLTAFEPDIFIEGDVVRVSCRRLQIVNDCIITKSYLRELNLIYFDKELKSLEEMNLTIEDAINNDYVIEKLL' A
#
# COMPACT_ATOMS: atom_id res chain seq x y z
N MET A 1 18.56 7.31 -12.14
CA MET A 1 17.70 8.32 -11.50
C MET A 1 16.49 7.56 -11.02
N GLU A 2 16.43 7.23 -9.73
CA GLU A 2 15.25 6.59 -9.15
C GLU A 2 14.13 7.64 -9.09
N ALA A 3 13.00 7.36 -9.73
CA ALA A 3 11.85 8.25 -9.65
C ALA A 3 11.36 8.23 -8.20
N LYS A 4 11.49 9.36 -7.51
CA LYS A 4 10.90 9.52 -6.17
C LYS A 4 9.39 9.54 -6.35
N LEU A 5 8.67 8.60 -5.73
CA LEU A 5 7.22 8.59 -5.75
C LEU A 5 6.71 9.89 -5.11
N THR A 6 5.98 10.73 -5.86
CA THR A 6 5.45 12.02 -5.38
C THR A 6 3.94 12.02 -5.17
N ALA A 7 3.25 11.02 -5.74
CA ALA A 7 1.82 10.82 -5.63
C ALA A 7 1.48 9.35 -5.91
N PHE A 8 0.32 8.89 -5.44
CA PHE A 8 -0.32 7.67 -5.91
C PHE A 8 -1.19 8.02 -7.11
N GLU A 9 -0.61 7.99 -8.30
CA GLU A 9 -1.34 8.25 -9.54
C GLU A 9 -2.49 7.23 -9.68
N PRO A 10 -3.76 7.67 -9.75
CA PRO A 10 -4.90 6.76 -9.82
C PRO A 10 -4.90 5.84 -11.05
N ASP A 11 -4.22 6.25 -12.12
CA ASP A 11 -4.04 5.44 -13.34
C ASP A 11 -3.02 4.28 -13.14
N ILE A 12 -2.21 4.34 -12.09
CA ILE A 12 -1.21 3.32 -11.72
C ILE A 12 -1.75 2.43 -10.60
N PHE A 13 -2.32 3.06 -9.56
CA PHE A 13 -2.89 2.43 -8.39
C PHE A 13 -4.41 2.49 -8.46
N ILE A 14 -5.02 1.45 -9.03
CA ILE A 14 -6.45 1.40 -9.34
C ILE A 14 -7.18 0.64 -8.23
N GLU A 15 -8.40 1.07 -7.89
CA GLU A 15 -9.28 0.31 -6.99
C GLU A 15 -9.49 -1.11 -7.52
N GLY A 16 -9.31 -2.10 -6.65
CA GLY A 16 -9.34 -3.53 -6.99
C GLY A 16 -7.98 -4.13 -7.34
N ASP A 17 -6.94 -3.32 -7.55
CA ASP A 17 -5.59 -3.84 -7.74
C ASP A 17 -5.10 -4.59 -6.49
N VAL A 18 -4.34 -5.66 -6.73
CA VAL A 18 -3.64 -6.39 -5.67
C VAL A 18 -2.22 -5.84 -5.56
N VAL A 19 -1.82 -5.48 -4.35
CA VAL A 19 -0.49 -4.94 -4.07
C VAL A 19 0.12 -5.63 -2.85
N ARG A 20 1.43 -5.84 -2.87
CA ARG A 20 2.20 -6.19 -1.68
C ARG A 20 2.71 -4.92 -1.03
N VAL A 21 2.35 -4.74 0.23
CA VAL A 21 2.88 -3.67 1.08
C VAL A 21 3.86 -4.26 2.07
N SER A 22 5.06 -3.68 2.13
CA SER A 22 6.06 -4.08 3.11
C SER A 22 6.64 -2.88 3.84
N CYS A 23 6.88 -3.04 5.15
CA CYS A 23 7.57 -2.06 5.98
C CYS A 23 8.68 -2.75 6.77
N ARG A 24 9.94 -2.42 6.44
CA ARG A 24 11.09 -3.03 7.10
C ARG A 24 11.17 -2.68 8.59
N ARG A 25 10.81 -1.44 8.95
CA ARG A 25 10.85 -0.92 10.33
C ARG A 25 9.88 -1.66 11.25
N LEU A 26 8.70 -2.00 10.74
CA LEU A 26 7.66 -2.72 11.48
C LEU A 26 7.70 -4.25 11.26
N GLN A 27 8.57 -4.74 10.37
CA GLN A 27 8.64 -6.14 9.95
C GLN A 27 7.31 -6.67 9.38
N ILE A 28 6.56 -5.80 8.69
CA ILE A 28 5.26 -6.13 8.09
C ILE A 28 5.45 -6.45 6.62
N VAL A 29 4.76 -7.50 6.15
CA VAL A 29 4.58 -7.83 4.73
C VAL A 29 3.17 -8.35 4.53
N ASN A 30 2.33 -7.57 3.86
CA ASN A 30 0.92 -7.90 3.63
C ASN A 30 0.60 -7.84 2.14
N ASP A 31 -0.17 -8.81 1.66
CA ASP A 31 -0.82 -8.73 0.35
C ASP A 31 -2.19 -8.09 0.56
N CYS A 32 -2.42 -6.97 -0.12
CA CYS A 32 -3.53 -6.07 0.07
C CYS A 32 -4.32 -5.87 -1.23
N ILE A 33 -5.59 -5.51 -1.12
CA ILE A 33 -6.41 -4.99 -2.22
C ILE A 33 -6.61 -3.50 -2.01
N ILE A 34 -6.42 -2.70 -3.06
CA ILE A 34 -6.73 -1.26 -3.03
C ILE A 34 -8.25 -1.09 -3.04
N THR A 35 -8.82 -0.47 -2.02
CA THR A 35 -10.25 -0.17 -1.96
C THR A 35 -10.59 1.26 -2.36
N LYS A 36 -9.66 2.20 -2.14
CA LYS A 36 -9.75 3.58 -2.60
C LYS A 36 -8.38 4.11 -2.98
N SER A 37 -8.34 4.88 -4.07
CA SER A 37 -7.11 5.50 -4.57
C SER A 37 -7.26 7.00 -4.69
N TYR A 38 -6.43 7.73 -3.96
CA TYR A 38 -6.31 9.18 -4.02
C TYR A 38 -4.85 9.56 -4.25
N LEU A 39 -4.61 10.73 -4.84
CA LEU A 39 -3.25 11.22 -5.15
C LEU A 39 -2.26 11.17 -3.96
N ARG A 40 -2.74 11.26 -2.73
CA ARG A 40 -1.91 11.30 -1.52
C ARG A 40 -2.16 10.15 -0.55
N GLU A 41 -3.15 9.30 -0.82
CA GLU A 41 -3.58 8.26 0.11
C GLU A 41 -4.12 7.03 -0.63
N LEU A 42 -3.75 5.85 -0.16
CA LEU A 42 -4.34 4.59 -0.54
C LEU A 42 -5.04 3.96 0.66
N ASN A 43 -6.29 3.54 0.45
CA ASN A 43 -6.98 2.69 1.39
C ASN A 43 -6.86 1.25 0.91
N LEU A 44 -6.44 0.39 1.83
CA LEU A 44 -6.11 -0.99 1.56
C LEU A 44 -6.88 -1.90 2.51
N ILE A 45 -7.23 -3.08 2.04
CA ILE A 45 -7.69 -4.19 2.89
C ILE A 45 -6.72 -5.35 2.78
N TYR A 46 -6.48 -6.03 3.89
CA TYR A 46 -5.67 -7.26 3.92
C TYR A 46 -6.26 -8.24 4.93
N PHE A 47 -5.90 -9.52 4.80
CA PHE A 47 -6.31 -10.53 5.77
C PHE A 47 -5.21 -10.72 6.82
N ASP A 48 -5.53 -10.38 8.07
CA ASP A 48 -4.64 -10.64 9.21
C ASP A 48 -4.79 -12.11 9.64
N LYS A 49 -3.69 -12.86 9.58
CA LYS A 49 -3.68 -14.30 9.88
C LYS A 49 -3.73 -14.59 11.38
N GLU A 50 -3.25 -13.67 12.21
CA GLU A 50 -3.25 -13.81 13.67
C GLU A 50 -4.65 -13.58 14.22
N LEU A 51 -5.31 -12.50 13.76
CA LEU A 51 -6.67 -12.14 14.14
C LEU A 51 -7.74 -12.94 13.39
N LYS A 52 -7.38 -13.54 12.25
CA LYS A 52 -8.30 -14.24 11.31
C LYS A 52 -9.43 -13.32 10.83
N SER A 53 -9.11 -12.06 10.58
CA SER A 53 -10.05 -11.01 10.18
C SER A 53 -9.53 -10.22 8.99
N LEU A 54 -10.44 -9.50 8.32
CA LEU A 54 -10.09 -8.50 7.33
C LEU A 54 -9.85 -7.17 8.06
N GLU A 55 -8.68 -6.60 7.84
CA GLU A 55 -8.24 -5.35 8.45
C GLU A 55 -8.04 -4.27 7.37
N GLU A 56 -8.24 -3.02 7.75
CA GLU A 56 -8.02 -1.85 6.91
C GLU A 56 -6.66 -1.22 7.20
N MET A 57 -6.00 -0.71 6.15
CA MET A 57 -4.77 0.05 6.24
C MET A 57 -4.88 1.29 5.37
N ASN A 58 -4.53 2.45 5.91
CA ASN A 58 -4.41 3.68 5.14
C ASN A 58 -2.92 4.01 5.01
N LEU A 59 -2.45 4.13 3.77
CA LEU A 59 -1.08 4.54 3.45
C LEU A 59 -1.08 5.92 2.85
N THR A 60 -0.32 6.83 3.45
CA THR A 60 -0.10 8.15 2.87
C THR A 60 1.13 8.15 1.97
N ILE A 61 1.19 9.12 1.06
CA ILE A 61 2.38 9.31 0.22
C ILE A 61 3.63 9.63 1.05
N GLU A 62 3.46 10.21 2.24
CA GLU A 62 4.56 10.51 3.16
C GLU A 62 5.15 9.23 3.77
N ASP A 63 4.31 8.24 4.06
CA ASP A 63 4.74 6.91 4.53
C ASP A 63 5.61 6.20 3.47
N ALA A 64 5.25 6.34 2.19
CA ALA A 64 6.02 5.81 1.07
C ALA A 64 7.31 6.62 0.82
N ILE A 65 7.23 7.96 0.81
CA ILE A 65 8.38 8.86 0.55
C ILE A 65 9.47 8.72 1.60
N ASN A 66 9.10 8.52 2.87
CA ASN A 66 10.05 8.31 3.96
C ASN A 66 10.71 6.92 3.90
N ASN A 67 10.44 6.14 2.83
CA ASN A 67 10.90 4.76 2.62
C ASN A 67 10.50 3.83 3.77
N ASP A 68 9.49 4.19 4.56
CA ASP A 68 8.97 3.32 5.60
C ASP A 68 8.17 2.18 4.96
N TYR A 69 7.43 2.47 3.89
CA TYR A 69 6.61 1.50 3.17
C TYR A 69 7.02 1.37 1.69
N VAL A 70 7.11 0.14 1.23
CA VAL A 70 7.30 -0.22 -0.19
C VAL A 70 6.03 -0.91 -0.68
N ILE A 71 5.55 -0.48 -1.86
CA ILE A 71 4.32 -0.97 -2.49
C ILE A 71 4.69 -1.59 -3.84
N GLU A 72 4.38 -2.87 -4.01
CA GLU A 72 4.64 -3.61 -5.24
C GLU A 72 3.32 -4.12 -5.82
N LYS A 73 3.05 -3.86 -7.10
CA LYS A 73 1.84 -4.36 -7.76
C LYS A 73 1.98 -5.86 -8.07
N LEU A 74 1.01 -6.65 -7.64
CA LEU A 74 0.93 -8.09 -7.93
C LEU A 74 0.06 -8.25 -9.18
N LEU A 75 0.64 -8.81 -10.25
CA LEU A 75 0.00 -9.03 -11.56
C LEU A 75 -1.19 -9.99 -11.49
#